data_AF-A0A2E3X4L0-F1
#
_entry.id   AF-A0A2E3X4L0-F1
#
_cell.length_a   1.000
_cell.length_b   1.000
_cell.length_c   1.000
_cell.angle_alpha   90.00
_cell.angle_beta   90.00
_cell.angle_gamma   90.00
#
_symmetry.space_group_name_H-M   'P 1'
#
loop_
_entity.id
_entity.type
_entity.pdbx_description
1 polymer ?
#
loop_
_entity_poly.entity_id
_entity_poly.type
_entity_poly.pdbx_seq_one_letter_code
_entity_poly.pdbx_strand_id
1 'polypeptide(L)'
;MDYVFVGMHRYNGWMSENHETTTHRLVLPADANHYGTLYAGSLLKYGLEAAYAAATRGVGPEANLMLRRVLSVECRRTVPVGTLVEIKGAIL
;
A
#
# COMPACT_ATOMS: atom_id res chain seq x y z
N MET A 1 1.07 -15.69 2.63
CA MET A 1 0.28 -14.44 2.60
C MET A 1 1.19 -13.36 3.16
N ASP A 2 1.64 -12.44 2.32
CA ASP A 2 2.67 -11.46 2.70
C ASP A 2 1.99 -10.09 2.71
N TYR A 3 1.80 -9.53 3.90
CA TYR A 3 1.17 -8.25 4.08
C TYR A 3 2.23 -7.16 4.14
N VAL A 4 2.13 -6.15 3.26
CA VAL A 4 2.92 -4.92 3.36
C VAL A 4 2.08 -3.89 4.10
N PHE A 5 2.51 -3.52 5.30
CA PHE A 5 1.82 -2.55 6.14
C PHE A 5 2.34 -1.13 5.85
N VAL A 6 1.45 -0.21 5.45
CA VAL A 6 1.78 1.21 5.30
C VAL A 6 0.93 2.01 6.28
N GLY A 7 1.55 2.47 7.39
CA GLY A 7 0.90 3.26 8.42
C GLY A 7 1.15 4.76 8.25
N MET A 8 0.08 5.56 8.24
CA MET A 8 0.13 7.02 8.33
C MET A 8 -0.24 7.44 9.76
N HIS A 9 0.57 8.27 10.42
CA HIS A 9 0.41 8.60 11.84
C HIS A 9 -0.77 9.55 12.12
N ARG A 10 -1.63 9.17 13.06
CA ARG A 10 -2.80 9.92 13.56
C ARG A 10 -2.46 11.23 14.27
N TYR A 11 -3.26 12.27 14.02
CA TYR A 11 -3.45 13.41 14.92
C TYR A 11 -4.90 13.42 15.41
N ASN A 12 -5.07 13.42 16.74
CA ASN A 12 -6.30 13.54 17.54
C ASN A 12 -7.15 12.26 17.73
N GLY A 13 -7.50 12.01 19.00
CA GLY A 13 -8.30 10.86 19.46
C GLY A 13 -9.78 10.98 19.09
N TRP A 14 -10.48 9.85 19.22
CA TRP A 14 -11.91 9.61 18.91
C TRP A 14 -12.21 9.25 17.45
N MET A 15 -11.99 7.97 17.07
CA MET A 15 -12.75 7.28 16.01
C MET A 15 -12.44 5.76 16.00
N SER A 16 -13.43 4.96 16.39
CA SER A 16 -13.41 3.50 16.56
C SER A 16 -13.86 2.77 15.29
N GLU A 17 -13.24 3.07 14.16
CA GLU A 17 -13.41 2.27 12.94
C GLU A 17 -12.04 2.06 12.30
N ASN A 18 -11.61 0.81 12.20
CA ASN A 18 -10.41 0.48 11.43
C ASN A 18 -10.76 0.78 9.97
N HIS A 19 -10.26 1.90 9.45
CA HIS A 19 -10.37 2.26 8.05
C HIS A 19 -9.38 1.40 7.25
N GLU A 20 -9.63 0.09 7.26
CA GLU A 20 -8.90 -0.90 6.51
C GLU A 20 -9.43 -0.96 5.09
N THR A 21 -8.51 -1.20 4.17
CA THR A 21 -8.76 -1.18 2.75
C THR A 21 -7.99 -2.29 2.10
N THR A 22 -8.67 -3.05 1.25
CA THR A 22 -8.05 -4.12 0.48
C THR A 22 -8.05 -3.71 -0.98
N THR A 23 -6.86 -3.62 -1.57
CA THR A 23 -6.69 -3.40 -3.01
C THR A 23 -6.04 -4.62 -3.64
N HIS A 24 -6.39 -4.86 -4.91
CA HIS A 24 -5.84 -5.95 -5.69
C HIS A 24 -5.08 -5.37 -6.89
N ARG A 25 -3.91 -5.95 -7.18
CA ARG A 25 -3.06 -5.56 -8.31
C ARG A 25 -2.58 -6.81 -9.02
N LEU A 26 -2.80 -6.89 -10.33
CA LEU A 26 -2.16 -7.90 -11.17
C LEU A 26 -0.75 -7.40 -11.49
N VAL A 27 0.28 -8.20 -11.21
CA VAL A 27 1.66 -7.85 -11.57
C VAL A 27 1.82 -7.98 -13.07
N LEU A 28 1.91 -6.85 -13.78
CA LEU A 28 2.08 -6.82 -15.23
C LEU A 28 3.57 -6.81 -15.61
N PRO A 29 3.93 -7.13 -16.87
CA PRO A 29 5.31 -7.03 -17.34
C PRO A 29 5.94 -5.65 -17.11
N ALA A 30 5.14 -4.57 -17.19
CA ALA A 30 5.59 -3.20 -16.95
C ALA A 30 5.97 -2.92 -15.48
N ASP A 31 5.45 -3.73 -14.54
CA ASP A 31 5.73 -3.58 -13.11
C ASP A 31 6.93 -4.42 -12.66
N ALA A 32 7.48 -5.23 -13.56
CA ALA A 32 8.55 -6.16 -13.27
C ALA A 32 9.95 -5.56 -13.47
N ASN A 33 10.92 -6.15 -12.77
CA ASN A 33 12.33 -5.99 -13.08
C ASN A 33 12.75 -6.90 -14.25
N HIS A 34 14.02 -6.82 -14.64
CA HIS A 34 14.59 -7.62 -15.73
C HIS A 34 14.63 -9.14 -15.46
N TYR A 35 14.35 -9.58 -14.23
CA TYR A 35 14.19 -10.99 -13.89
C TYR A 35 12.74 -11.48 -14.01
N GLY A 36 11.80 -10.65 -14.48
CA GLY A 36 10.39 -11.04 -14.61
C GLY A 36 9.65 -11.15 -13.27
N THR A 37 10.16 -10.47 -12.24
CA THR A 37 9.55 -10.42 -10.90
C THR A 37 9.22 -8.99 -10.52
N LEU A 38 8.24 -8.79 -9.63
CA LEU A 38 7.77 -7.48 -9.19
C LEU A 38 8.95 -6.61 -8.74
N TYR A 39 9.12 -5.47 -9.38
CA TYR A 39 10.13 -4.50 -9.01
C TYR A 39 9.75 -3.83 -7.68
N ALA A 40 10.72 -3.63 -6.79
CA ALA A 40 10.48 -3.04 -5.48
C ALA A 40 9.88 -1.62 -5.56
N GLY A 41 10.25 -0.83 -6.58
CA GLY A 41 9.64 0.47 -6.82
C GLY A 41 8.17 0.39 -7.20
N SER A 42 7.77 -0.62 -7.98
CA SER A 42 6.37 -0.90 -8.32
C SER A 42 5.58 -1.35 -7.09
N LEU A 43 6.18 -2.18 -6.23
CA LEU A 43 5.58 -2.55 -4.94
C LEU A 43 5.34 -1.33 -4.06
N LEU A 44 6.34 -0.43 -3.97
CA LEU A 44 6.22 0.84 -3.25
C LEU A 44 5.06 1.70 -3.77
N LYS A 45 4.92 1.80 -5.10
CA LYS A 45 3.80 2.50 -5.74
C LYS A 45 2.46 1.89 -5.32
N TYR A 46 2.31 0.57 -5.42
CA TYR A 46 1.06 -0.08 -5.04
C TYR A 46 0.72 0.11 -3.54
N GLY A 47 1.72 -0.01 -2.68
CA GLY A 47 1.57 0.22 -1.24
C GLY A 47 1.13 1.65 -0.95
N LEU A 48 1.69 2.63 -1.67
CA LEU A 48 1.30 4.03 -1.53
C LEU A 48 -0.13 4.28 -2.00
N GLU A 49 -0.54 3.72 -3.14
CA GLU A 49 -1.91 3.80 -3.62
C GLU A 49 -2.91 3.24 -2.59
N ALA A 50 -2.60 2.09 -1.98
CA ALA A 50 -3.43 1.50 -0.92
C ALA A 50 -3.47 2.39 0.34
N ALA A 51 -2.34 2.95 0.75
CA ALA A 51 -2.24 3.83 1.91
C ALA A 51 -3.04 5.13 1.72
N TYR A 52 -2.95 5.75 0.54
CA TYR A 52 -3.75 6.92 0.19
C TYR A 52 -5.24 6.59 0.18
N ALA A 53 -5.63 5.44 -0.39
CA ALA A 53 -7.02 5.01 -0.38
C ALA A 53 -7.57 4.79 1.05
N ALA A 54 -6.76 4.27 1.96
CA ALA A 54 -7.11 4.18 3.39
C ALA A 54 -7.23 5.57 4.03
N ALA A 55 -6.21 6.40 3.88
CA ALA A 55 -6.16 7.73 4.47
C ALA A 55 -7.28 8.64 3.98
N THR A 56 -7.57 8.68 2.67
CA THR A 56 -8.68 9.46 2.10
C THR A 56 -10.03 8.99 2.64
N ARG A 57 -10.24 7.69 2.89
CA ARG A 57 -11.47 7.20 3.52
C ARG A 57 -11.62 7.67 4.96
N GLY A 58 -10.54 7.70 5.74
CA GLY A 58 -10.61 8.13 7.14
C GLY A 58 -10.63 9.64 7.34
N VAL A 59 -10.03 10.43 6.44
CA VAL A 59 -10.02 11.90 6.52
C VAL A 59 -11.20 12.53 5.78
N GLY A 60 -11.67 11.89 4.70
CA GLY A 60 -12.73 12.40 3.83
C GLY A 60 -12.25 12.83 2.44
N PRO A 61 -13.16 13.17 1.52
CA PRO A 61 -12.86 13.45 0.11
C PRO A 61 -12.00 14.71 -0.11
N GLU A 62 -12.06 15.68 0.80
CA GLU A 62 -11.29 16.94 0.72
C GLU A 62 -9.86 16.81 1.27
N ALA A 63 -9.39 15.59 1.50
CA ALA A 63 -8.11 15.34 2.14
C ALA A 63 -6.91 15.74 1.24
N ASN A 64 -6.15 16.76 1.67
CA ASN A 64 -4.88 17.13 1.06
C ASN A 64 -3.73 16.34 1.70
N LEU A 65 -3.52 15.10 1.24
CA LEU A 65 -2.58 14.16 1.83
C LEU A 65 -1.21 14.21 1.14
N MET A 66 -0.13 14.22 1.94
CA MET A 66 1.25 14.14 1.46
C MET A 66 1.99 13.00 2.14
N LEU A 67 2.72 12.19 1.37
CA LEU A 67 3.63 11.20 1.91
C LEU A 67 4.82 11.90 2.58
N ARG A 68 4.89 11.81 3.91
CA ARG A 68 6.01 12.36 4.68
C ARG A 68 7.21 11.42 4.73
N ARG A 69 6.96 10.13 4.97
CA ARG A 69 8.00 9.12 5.19
C ARG A 69 7.45 7.71 4.99
N VAL A 70 8.27 6.83 4.42
CA VAL A 70 8.12 5.37 4.51
C VAL A 70 9.09 4.86 5.58
N LEU A 71 8.60 4.09 6.56
CA LEU A 71 9.43 3.61 7.66
C LEU A 71 10.27 2.40 7.28
N SER A 72 9.67 1.43 6.61
CA SER A 72 10.33 0.20 6.16
C SER A 72 9.56 -0.40 4.99
N VAL A 73 10.27 -1.13 4.13
CA VAL A 73 9.72 -2.02 3.11
C VAL A 73 10.55 -3.29 3.10
N GLU A 74 9.90 -4.44 3.27
CA GLU A 74 10.55 -5.74 3.31
C GLU A 74 10.00 -6.63 2.19
N CYS A 75 10.87 -7.07 1.29
CA CYS A 75 10.54 -8.04 0.25
C CYS A 75 10.98 -9.44 0.71
N ARG A 76 10.07 -10.20 1.31
CA ARG A 76 10.38 -11.54 1.88
C ARG A 76 10.39 -12.66 0.85
N ARG A 77 9.69 -12.48 -0.26
CA ARG A 77 9.65 -13.42 -1.38
C ARG A 77 9.57 -12.67 -2.71
N THR A 78 10.02 -13.34 -3.77
CA THR A 78 9.81 -12.85 -5.13
C THR A 78 8.34 -13.06 -5.55
N VAL A 79 7.84 -12.17 -6.40
CA VAL A 79 6.48 -12.25 -6.95
C VAL A 79 6.59 -12.21 -8.48
N PRO A 80 6.26 -13.30 -9.20
CA PRO A 80 6.38 -13.33 -10.64
C PRO A 80 5.26 -12.53 -11.34
N VAL A 81 5.54 -12.07 -12.56
CA VAL A 81 4.52 -11.51 -13.47
C VAL A 81 3.34 -12.47 -13.61
N GLY A 82 2.13 -11.91 -13.69
CA GLY A 82 0.87 -12.67 -13.75
C GLY A 82 0.31 -13.03 -12.38
N THR A 83 1.02 -12.74 -11.29
CA THR A 83 0.49 -12.95 -9.93
C THR A 83 -0.48 -11.83 -9.56
N LEU A 84 -1.65 -12.18 -9.02
CA LEU A 84 -2.52 -11.23 -8.35
C LEU A 84 -2.04 -11.03 -6.90
N VAL A 85 -1.66 -9.81 -6.55
CA VAL A 85 -1.30 -9.45 -5.17
C VAL A 85 -2.43 -8.70 -4.49
N GLU A 86 -2.64 -9.03 -3.23
CA GLU A 86 -3.53 -8.31 -2.31
C GLU A 86 -2.70 -7.38 -1.43
N ILE A 87 -3.16 -6.14 -1.26
CA ILE A 87 -2.51 -5.13 -0.43
C ILE A 87 -3.54 -4.58 0.54
N LYS A 88 -3.17 -4.57 1.82
CA LYS A 88 -3.98 -4.06 2.91
C LYS A 88 -3.42 -2.73 3.39
N GLY A 89 -4.18 -1.66 3.21
CA GLY A 89 -3.88 -0.34 3.76
C GLY A 89 -4.78 -0.05 4.96
N ALA A 90 -4.22 0.48 6.04
CA ALA A 90 -4.97 0.86 7.23
C ALA A 90 -4.42 2.15 7.85
N ILE A 91 -5.29 2.94 8.47
CA ILE A 91 -4.89 4.08 9.32
C ILE A 91 -4.68 3.54 10.74
N LEU A 92 -3.49 3.78 11.32
CA LEU A 92 -3.12 3.37 12.69
C LEU A 92 -3.28 4.49 13.70
#